data_AF-A0A4U0WEL5-F1
#
_entry.id   AF-A0A4U0WEL5-F1
#
_cell.length_a   1.000
_cell.length_b   1.000
_cell.length_c   1.000
_cell.angle_alpha   90.00
_cell.angle_beta   90.00
_cell.angle_gamma   90.00
#
_symmetry.space_group_name_H-M   'P 1'
#
loop_
_entity.id
_entity.type
_entity.pdbx_description
1 polymer ?
#
loop_
_entity_poly.entity_id
_entity_poly.type
_entity_poly.pdbx_seq_one_letter_code
_entity_poly.pdbx_strand_id
1 'polypeptide(L)'
;HQTAFLSNCKIHQYDQAKHALPHGSYLVNLAHTEPARATQAYDAFVDDLRRCERLGIQLYNFHPGNTVSKPREEAIAHLAGQLNKAHSETRSVVTVLENMAAGGNVLGSTFEDLRDIIALTSDKSRVGVCLDTCHAFAAGYDLRSPAAFEATMRQFDDVVGVRYLRALHLNDSKAPLASHRDLHANIGTGFLGLRAFHNLLNDPRFHGLPMVLETPIEVRDADGTALKDDKGKEREDKGIWAAEIKMLEGLVGMDVESASFVEMETRLARKGESERRRLQEQVERREEERERKRKGKEGRGKAKARGKQKDMAETDSEELFSDG
;
A
#
# COMPACT_ATOMS: atom_id res chain seq x y z
N HIS A 1 4.51 13.50 -28.70
CA HIS A 1 4.79 12.95 -27.35
C HIS A 1 5.43 11.56 -27.39
N GLN A 2 4.85 10.54 -28.03
CA GLN A 2 5.42 9.17 -28.09
C GLN A 2 6.87 9.12 -28.62
N THR A 3 7.15 9.74 -29.77
CA THR A 3 8.52 9.78 -30.35
C THR A 3 9.53 10.41 -29.41
N ALA A 4 9.15 11.50 -28.73
CA ALA A 4 10.02 12.18 -27.77
C ALA A 4 10.32 11.29 -26.55
N PHE A 5 9.31 10.60 -26.02
CA PHE A 5 9.50 9.64 -24.93
C PHE A 5 10.49 8.54 -25.31
N LEU A 6 10.25 7.85 -26.43
CA LEU A 6 11.13 6.77 -26.89
C LEU A 6 12.55 7.26 -27.19
N SER A 7 12.69 8.44 -27.78
CA SER A 7 13.99 9.07 -28.01
C SER A 7 14.73 9.34 -26.69
N ASN A 8 14.03 9.87 -25.69
CA ASN A 8 14.62 10.17 -24.38
C ASN A 8 15.00 8.89 -23.62
N CYS A 9 14.17 7.84 -23.66
CA CYS A 9 14.53 6.53 -23.12
C CYS A 9 15.85 6.02 -23.71
N LYS A 10 16.01 6.13 -25.03
CA LYS A 10 17.24 5.75 -25.72
C LYS A 10 18.44 6.61 -25.32
N ILE A 11 18.27 7.94 -25.28
CA ILE A 11 19.34 8.90 -24.92
C ILE A 11 19.84 8.67 -23.50
N HIS A 12 18.93 8.42 -22.57
CA HIS A 12 19.23 8.22 -21.15
C HIS A 12 19.42 6.74 -20.76
N GLN A 13 19.44 5.83 -21.73
CA GLN A 13 19.65 4.39 -21.53
C GLN A 13 18.63 3.72 -20.57
N TYR A 14 17.39 4.21 -20.57
CA TYR A 14 16.30 3.54 -19.88
C TYR A 14 15.61 2.55 -20.83
N ASP A 15 15.58 1.27 -20.46
CA ASP A 15 14.70 0.28 -21.07
C ASP A 15 13.28 0.49 -20.53
N GLN A 16 12.43 1.17 -21.28
CA GLN A 16 11.06 1.48 -20.85
C GLN A 16 10.19 0.25 -20.61
N ALA A 17 10.55 -0.92 -21.18
CA ALA A 17 9.82 -2.15 -20.90
C ALA A 17 10.10 -2.65 -19.47
N LYS A 18 11.30 -2.40 -18.93
CA LYS A 18 11.77 -2.92 -17.64
C LYS A 18 11.80 -1.88 -16.53
N HIS A 19 12.15 -0.65 -16.85
CA HIS A 19 12.44 0.40 -15.88
C HIS A 19 11.27 1.37 -15.67
N ALA A 20 10.33 1.45 -16.61
CA ALA A 20 9.17 2.33 -16.47
C ALA A 20 8.01 1.57 -15.83
N LEU A 21 7.46 2.14 -14.76
CA LEU A 21 6.30 1.62 -14.04
C LEU A 21 5.26 2.73 -13.87
N PRO A 22 4.49 3.08 -14.93
CA PRO A 22 3.38 4.00 -14.80
C PRO A 22 2.36 3.50 -13.79
N HIS A 23 1.75 4.43 -13.09
CA HIS A 23 0.74 4.16 -12.08
C HIS A 23 -0.64 4.56 -12.57
N GLY A 24 -1.63 3.69 -12.38
CA GLY A 24 -3.02 3.98 -12.67
C GLY A 24 -3.61 5.06 -11.76
N SER A 25 -4.62 5.77 -12.24
CA SER A 25 -5.30 6.78 -11.42
C SER A 25 -5.95 6.15 -10.19
N TYR A 26 -5.84 6.79 -9.03
CA TYR A 26 -6.51 6.38 -7.79
C TYR A 26 -8.05 6.32 -7.90
N LEU A 27 -8.61 6.92 -8.96
CA LEU A 27 -10.05 6.87 -9.27
C LEU A 27 -10.48 5.55 -9.94
N VAL A 28 -9.53 4.78 -10.49
CA VAL A 28 -9.81 3.49 -11.11
C VAL A 28 -10.03 2.45 -10.01
N ASN A 29 -11.26 1.93 -9.94
CA ASN A 29 -11.59 0.77 -9.13
C ASN A 29 -12.23 -0.28 -10.04
N LEU A 30 -11.46 -1.27 -10.47
CA LEU A 30 -11.94 -2.36 -11.32
C LEU A 30 -12.88 -3.33 -10.58
N ALA A 31 -12.95 -3.25 -9.25
CA ALA A 31 -13.95 -3.98 -8.46
C ALA A 31 -15.32 -3.27 -8.40
N HIS A 32 -15.48 -2.09 -9.03
CA HIS A 32 -16.75 -1.35 -9.02
C HIS A 32 -17.83 -2.06 -9.87
N THR A 33 -19.06 -2.11 -9.36
CA THR A 33 -20.20 -2.77 -10.05
C THR A 33 -21.33 -1.82 -10.45
N GLU A 34 -21.35 -0.57 -9.95
CA GLU A 34 -22.29 0.44 -10.47
C GLU A 34 -21.95 0.74 -11.94
N PRO A 35 -22.91 0.63 -12.89
CA PRO A 35 -22.64 0.63 -14.32
C PRO A 35 -21.82 1.81 -14.84
N ALA A 36 -22.13 3.05 -14.44
CA ALA A 36 -21.44 4.22 -14.97
C ALA A 36 -19.98 4.28 -14.49
N ARG A 37 -19.76 4.06 -13.19
CA ARG A 37 -18.41 4.04 -12.59
C ARG A 37 -17.60 2.84 -13.05
N ALA A 38 -18.22 1.67 -13.19
CA ALA A 38 -17.57 0.47 -13.69
C ALA A 38 -17.07 0.67 -15.13
N THR A 39 -17.92 1.25 -15.99
CA THR A 39 -17.56 1.57 -17.38
C THR A 39 -16.43 2.58 -17.43
N GLN A 40 -16.54 3.69 -16.67
CA GLN A 40 -15.50 4.71 -16.61
C GLN A 40 -14.15 4.15 -16.13
N ALA A 41 -14.15 3.34 -15.06
CA ALA A 41 -12.93 2.73 -14.53
C ALA A 41 -12.31 1.76 -15.53
N TYR A 42 -13.12 0.91 -16.17
CA TYR A 42 -12.65 -0.06 -17.16
C TYR A 42 -12.07 0.63 -18.40
N ASP A 43 -12.78 1.61 -18.96
CA ASP A 43 -12.35 2.31 -20.17
C ASP A 43 -11.05 3.08 -19.93
N ALA A 44 -10.92 3.75 -18.78
CA ALA A 44 -9.69 4.43 -18.38
C ALA A 44 -8.52 3.44 -18.24
N PHE A 45 -8.75 2.29 -17.60
CA PHE A 45 -7.73 1.26 -17.42
C PHE A 45 -7.25 0.69 -18.75
N VAL A 46 -8.17 0.33 -19.65
CA VAL A 46 -7.83 -0.21 -20.97
C VAL A 46 -7.12 0.84 -21.84
N ASP A 47 -7.53 2.11 -21.79
CA ASP A 47 -6.82 3.20 -22.46
C ASP A 47 -5.38 3.32 -21.96
N ASP A 48 -5.16 3.28 -20.65
CA ASP A 48 -3.81 3.32 -20.08
C ASP A 48 -2.94 2.13 -20.50
N LEU A 49 -3.49 0.92 -20.56
CA LEU A 49 -2.76 -0.24 -21.09
C LEU A 49 -2.37 -0.02 -22.56
N ARG A 50 -3.30 0.45 -23.40
CA ARG A 50 -3.03 0.77 -24.81
C ARG A 50 -1.97 1.88 -24.95
N ARG A 51 -1.97 2.86 -24.04
CA ARG A 51 -0.94 3.91 -23.98
C ARG A 51 0.43 3.32 -23.63
N CYS A 52 0.49 2.40 -22.67
CA CYS A 52 1.72 1.67 -22.32
C CYS A 52 2.25 0.90 -23.52
N GLU A 53 1.42 0.15 -24.24
CA GLU A 53 1.82 -0.59 -25.45
C GLU A 53 2.41 0.30 -26.53
N ARG A 54 1.77 1.45 -26.79
CA ARG A 54 2.28 2.44 -27.75
C ARG A 54 3.63 3.00 -27.31
N LEU A 55 3.84 3.15 -26.01
CA LEU A 55 5.10 3.64 -25.45
C LEU A 55 6.14 2.51 -25.29
N GLY A 56 5.82 1.26 -25.61
CA GLY A 56 6.70 0.11 -25.40
C GLY A 56 6.93 -0.24 -23.93
N ILE A 57 6.08 0.25 -23.03
CA ILE A 57 6.10 -0.05 -21.60
C ILE A 57 5.41 -1.40 -21.37
N GLN A 58 5.99 -2.26 -20.54
CA GLN A 58 5.46 -3.60 -20.26
C GLN A 58 4.90 -3.77 -18.84
N LEU A 59 5.11 -2.82 -17.94
CA LEU A 59 4.58 -2.87 -16.58
C LEU A 59 3.58 -1.74 -16.37
N TYR A 60 2.44 -2.03 -15.76
CA TYR A 60 1.46 -1.01 -15.37
C TYR A 60 0.96 -1.30 -13.96
N ASN A 61 1.34 -0.42 -13.02
CA ASN A 61 1.00 -0.56 -11.61
C ASN A 61 -0.37 0.03 -11.31
N PHE A 62 -1.13 -0.63 -10.46
CA PHE A 62 -2.40 -0.10 -9.99
C PHE A 62 -2.81 -0.70 -8.65
N HIS A 63 -3.60 0.06 -7.90
CA HIS A 63 -4.27 -0.43 -6.71
C HIS A 63 -5.43 -1.36 -7.11
N PRO A 64 -5.56 -2.56 -6.52
CA PRO A 64 -6.66 -3.49 -6.82
C PRO A 64 -8.06 -2.90 -6.63
N GLY A 65 -8.18 -1.90 -5.74
CA GLY A 65 -9.41 -1.17 -5.49
C GLY A 65 -10.07 -1.58 -4.18
N ASN A 66 -11.41 -1.56 -4.14
CA ASN A 66 -12.18 -1.89 -2.93
C ASN A 66 -13.49 -2.58 -3.27
N THR A 67 -14.08 -3.30 -2.30
CA THR A 67 -15.22 -4.21 -2.51
C THR A 67 -16.55 -3.52 -2.83
N VAL A 68 -16.67 -2.20 -2.69
CA VAL A 68 -17.94 -1.45 -2.90
C VAL A 68 -19.14 -2.10 -2.20
N SER A 69 -18.95 -2.53 -0.95
CA SER A 69 -19.97 -3.20 -0.11
C SER A 69 -20.40 -4.60 -0.58
N LYS A 70 -19.68 -5.22 -1.52
CA LYS A 70 -19.85 -6.63 -1.88
C LYS A 70 -19.04 -7.55 -0.96
N PRO A 71 -19.39 -8.84 -0.87
CA PRO A 71 -18.50 -9.86 -0.32
C PRO A 71 -17.13 -9.81 -1.00
N ARG A 72 -16.06 -9.96 -0.22
CA ARG A 72 -14.68 -9.81 -0.69
C ARG A 72 -14.34 -10.75 -1.84
N GLU A 73 -14.76 -12.01 -1.75
CA GLU A 73 -14.57 -13.02 -2.79
C GLU A 73 -15.26 -12.65 -4.10
N GLU A 74 -16.49 -12.12 -4.04
CA GLU A 74 -17.21 -11.63 -5.23
C GLU A 74 -16.49 -10.44 -5.88
N ALA A 75 -15.98 -9.51 -5.07
CA ALA A 75 -15.24 -8.36 -5.56
C ALA A 75 -13.90 -8.75 -6.21
N ILE A 76 -13.19 -9.72 -5.64
CA ILE A 76 -11.96 -10.30 -6.21
C ILE A 76 -12.26 -10.99 -7.54
N ALA A 77 -13.32 -11.81 -7.61
CA ALA A 77 -13.72 -12.48 -8.84
C ALA A 77 -14.12 -11.49 -9.93
N HIS A 78 -14.85 -10.43 -9.58
CA HIS A 78 -15.22 -9.38 -10.52
C HIS A 78 -13.99 -8.61 -11.05
N LEU A 79 -13.08 -8.20 -10.15
CA LEU A 79 -11.81 -7.56 -10.51
C LEU A 79 -11.00 -8.43 -11.48
N ALA A 80 -10.80 -9.72 -11.15
CA ALA A 80 -10.07 -10.64 -12.01
C ALA A 80 -10.75 -10.83 -13.38
N GLY A 81 -12.09 -10.84 -13.40
CA GLY A 81 -12.87 -10.83 -14.65
C GLY A 81 -12.60 -9.60 -15.52
N GLN A 82 -12.51 -8.40 -14.92
CA GLN A 82 -12.13 -7.18 -15.64
C GLN A 82 -10.69 -7.26 -16.15
N LEU A 83 -9.74 -7.78 -15.37
CA LEU A 83 -8.36 -7.99 -15.83
C LEU A 83 -8.30 -8.92 -17.04
N ASN A 84 -9.00 -10.05 -16.99
CA ASN A 84 -9.07 -11.01 -18.09
C ASN A 84 -9.62 -10.37 -19.37
N LYS A 85 -10.68 -9.55 -19.23
CA LYS A 85 -11.26 -8.81 -20.35
C LYS A 85 -10.26 -7.79 -20.90
N ALA A 86 -9.61 -7.01 -20.04
CA ALA A 86 -8.62 -6.01 -20.44
C ALA A 86 -7.40 -6.66 -21.13
N HIS A 87 -6.93 -7.81 -20.62
CA HIS A 87 -5.86 -8.59 -21.24
C HIS A 87 -6.27 -9.12 -22.62
N SER A 88 -7.53 -9.51 -22.84
CA SER A 88 -8.01 -9.93 -24.17
C SER A 88 -8.11 -8.79 -25.18
N GLU A 89 -8.26 -7.54 -24.71
CA GLU A 89 -8.31 -6.32 -25.53
C GLU A 89 -6.94 -5.66 -25.77
N THR A 90 -5.90 -6.21 -25.15
CA THR A 90 -4.51 -5.74 -25.20
C THR A 90 -3.58 -6.95 -25.41
N ARG A 91 -2.26 -6.75 -25.42
CA ARG A 91 -1.30 -7.74 -25.91
C ARG A 91 -0.11 -7.96 -24.99
N SER A 92 0.55 -6.91 -24.52
CA SER A 92 1.91 -7.05 -23.96
C SER A 92 2.13 -6.55 -22.54
N VAL A 93 1.20 -5.76 -22.00
CA VAL A 93 1.39 -5.15 -20.67
C VAL A 93 1.05 -6.17 -19.58
N VAL A 94 1.95 -6.31 -18.61
CA VAL A 94 1.75 -6.98 -17.33
C VAL A 94 1.07 -6.00 -16.39
N THR A 95 -0.12 -6.36 -15.92
CA THR A 95 -0.85 -5.58 -14.90
C THR A 95 -0.29 -5.94 -13.53
N VAL A 96 0.26 -4.94 -12.83
CA VAL A 96 0.99 -5.10 -11.58
C VAL A 96 0.10 -4.64 -10.43
N LEU A 97 -0.36 -5.60 -9.62
CA LEU A 97 -1.19 -5.38 -8.44
C LEU A 97 -0.32 -4.85 -7.30
N GLU A 98 -0.62 -3.67 -6.79
CA GLU A 98 0.05 -3.17 -5.59
C GLU A 98 -0.61 -3.68 -4.30
N ASN A 99 0.18 -4.06 -3.30
CA ASN A 99 -0.35 -4.30 -1.96
C ASN A 99 -0.79 -2.98 -1.30
N MET A 100 -1.82 -3.02 -0.47
CA MET A 100 -2.47 -1.83 0.08
C MET A 100 -2.30 -1.72 1.59
N ALA A 101 -2.19 -0.49 2.12
CA ALA A 101 -2.01 -0.24 3.56
C ALA A 101 -3.21 -0.63 4.44
N ALA A 102 -4.43 -0.46 3.92
CA ALA A 102 -5.65 -0.48 4.72
C ALA A 102 -6.44 -1.79 4.55
N GLY A 103 -6.93 -2.36 5.65
CA GLY A 103 -7.88 -3.48 5.62
C GLY A 103 -9.33 -3.03 5.39
N GLY A 104 -10.29 -3.86 5.78
CA GLY A 104 -11.71 -3.54 5.68
C GLY A 104 -12.28 -3.84 4.29
N ASN A 105 -12.62 -2.82 3.51
CA ASN A 105 -13.15 -2.99 2.15
C ASN A 105 -12.10 -2.87 1.05
N VAL A 106 -10.85 -2.50 1.35
CA VAL A 106 -9.78 -2.37 0.36
C VAL A 106 -9.24 -3.75 -0.02
N LEU A 107 -9.05 -4.01 -1.32
CA LEU A 107 -8.48 -5.25 -1.86
C LEU A 107 -6.96 -5.10 -1.99
N GLY A 108 -6.22 -6.19 -1.81
CA GLY A 108 -4.75 -6.18 -1.84
C GLY A 108 -4.12 -5.84 -0.49
N SER A 109 -4.93 -5.74 0.56
CA SER A 109 -4.46 -5.45 1.92
C SER A 109 -3.76 -6.63 2.58
N THR A 110 -3.99 -7.84 2.06
CA THR A 110 -3.29 -9.05 2.44
C THR A 110 -2.71 -9.73 1.21
N PHE A 111 -1.69 -10.56 1.41
CA PHE A 111 -1.12 -11.37 0.33
C PHE A 111 -2.13 -12.37 -0.24
N GLU A 112 -3.10 -12.84 0.55
CA GLU A 112 -4.17 -13.72 0.09
C GLU A 112 -5.08 -13.03 -0.93
N ASP A 113 -5.41 -11.74 -0.75
CA ASP A 113 -6.16 -10.99 -1.76
C ASP A 113 -5.43 -11.03 -3.11
N LEU A 114 -4.11 -10.77 -3.10
CA LEU A 114 -3.28 -10.76 -4.31
C LEU A 114 -3.21 -12.14 -4.94
N ARG A 115 -2.99 -13.19 -4.13
CA ARG A 115 -3.02 -14.60 -4.57
C ARG A 115 -4.33 -14.92 -5.27
N ASP A 116 -5.46 -14.55 -4.67
CA ASP A 116 -6.78 -14.93 -5.17
C ASP A 116 -7.12 -14.19 -6.48
N ILE A 117 -6.72 -12.92 -6.61
CA ILE A 117 -6.84 -12.17 -7.88
C ILE A 117 -6.00 -12.84 -8.96
N ILE A 118 -4.73 -13.17 -8.67
CA ILE A 118 -3.82 -13.85 -9.60
C ILE A 118 -4.37 -15.21 -10.00
N ALA A 119 -4.86 -16.00 -9.04
CA ALA A 119 -5.43 -17.33 -9.28
C ALA A 119 -6.58 -17.28 -10.30
N LEU A 120 -7.44 -16.26 -10.23
CA LEU A 120 -8.57 -16.05 -11.13
C LEU A 120 -8.22 -15.32 -12.44
N THR A 121 -7.00 -14.80 -12.57
CA THR A 121 -6.53 -14.14 -13.81
C THR A 121 -6.07 -15.20 -14.81
N SER A 122 -6.65 -15.27 -16.01
CA SER A 122 -6.41 -16.32 -17.01
C SER A 122 -4.96 -16.37 -17.49
N ASP A 123 -4.41 -15.23 -17.93
CA ASP A 123 -3.02 -15.14 -18.39
C ASP A 123 -2.07 -14.78 -17.24
N LYS A 124 -1.53 -15.82 -16.60
CA LYS A 124 -0.59 -15.67 -15.47
C LYS A 124 0.73 -14.98 -15.86
N SER A 125 1.06 -14.91 -17.15
CA SER A 125 2.26 -14.19 -17.60
C SER A 125 2.07 -12.67 -17.61
N ARG A 126 0.82 -12.22 -17.62
CA ARG A 126 0.42 -10.81 -17.72
C ARG A 126 -0.13 -10.22 -16.42
N VAL A 127 0.12 -10.89 -15.29
CA VAL A 127 -0.16 -10.35 -13.96
C VAL A 127 1.08 -10.46 -13.08
N GLY A 128 1.29 -9.45 -12.24
CA GLY A 128 2.37 -9.42 -11.26
C GLY A 128 1.99 -8.59 -10.03
N VAL A 129 2.96 -8.38 -9.15
CA VAL A 129 2.80 -7.63 -7.89
C VAL A 129 3.88 -6.57 -7.77
N CYS A 130 3.48 -5.39 -7.29
CA CYS A 130 4.38 -4.39 -6.73
C CYS A 130 4.29 -4.47 -5.21
N LEU A 131 5.45 -4.57 -4.55
CA LEU A 131 5.51 -4.46 -3.09
C LEU A 131 5.85 -3.03 -2.70
N ASP A 132 4.86 -2.32 -2.16
CA ASP A 132 5.06 -1.06 -1.46
C ASP A 132 5.40 -1.34 0.02
N THR A 133 6.56 -0.83 0.45
CA THR A 133 7.07 -1.06 1.81
C THR A 133 6.25 -0.37 2.89
N CYS A 134 5.74 0.84 2.63
CA CYS A 134 4.88 1.56 3.57
C CYS A 134 3.54 0.86 3.71
N HIS A 135 2.95 0.41 2.61
CA HIS A 135 1.70 -0.34 2.60
C HIS A 135 1.84 -1.67 3.33
N ALA A 136 2.90 -2.43 3.07
CA ALA A 136 3.16 -3.69 3.75
C ALA A 136 3.27 -3.47 5.26
N PHE A 137 4.05 -2.46 5.67
CA PHE A 137 4.20 -2.08 7.07
C PHE A 137 2.88 -1.64 7.72
N ALA A 138 2.12 -0.80 7.05
CA ALA A 138 0.83 -0.33 7.53
C ALA A 138 -0.23 -1.46 7.60
N ALA A 139 -0.12 -2.49 6.76
CA ALA A 139 -0.95 -3.69 6.78
C ALA A 139 -0.54 -4.70 7.87
N GLY A 140 0.65 -4.55 8.46
CA GLY A 140 1.15 -5.38 9.57
C GLY A 140 2.30 -6.31 9.22
N TYR A 141 2.87 -6.19 8.02
CA TYR A 141 4.06 -6.92 7.60
C TYR A 141 5.32 -6.16 8.01
N ASP A 142 6.07 -6.71 8.97
CA ASP A 142 7.27 -6.04 9.50
C ASP A 142 8.49 -6.29 8.61
N LEU A 143 9.22 -5.22 8.28
CA LEU A 143 10.40 -5.20 7.41
C LEU A 143 11.65 -4.66 8.11
N ARG A 144 11.54 -4.26 9.39
CA ARG A 144 12.55 -3.44 10.09
C ARG A 144 13.84 -4.18 10.42
N SER A 145 13.72 -5.44 10.83
CA SER A 145 14.87 -6.29 11.17
C SER A 145 15.10 -7.34 10.09
N PRO A 146 16.34 -7.86 9.93
CA PRO A 146 16.61 -8.93 8.97
C PRO A 146 15.69 -10.15 9.16
N ALA A 147 15.43 -10.55 10.42
CA ALA A 147 14.56 -11.68 10.72
C ALA A 147 13.08 -11.42 10.36
N ALA A 148 12.58 -10.22 10.63
CA ALA A 148 11.21 -9.83 10.30
C ALA A 148 11.02 -9.70 8.79
N PHE A 149 11.95 -9.01 8.11
CA PHE A 149 11.95 -8.86 6.67
C PHE A 149 11.94 -10.23 5.97
N GLU A 150 12.82 -11.14 6.37
CA GLU A 150 12.91 -12.46 5.78
C GLU A 150 11.68 -13.33 6.12
N ALA A 151 11.07 -13.16 7.30
CA ALA A 151 9.77 -13.80 7.60
C ALA A 151 8.64 -13.28 6.69
N THR A 152 8.57 -11.97 6.47
CA THR A 152 7.59 -11.36 5.55
C THR A 152 7.80 -11.83 4.12
N MET A 153 9.05 -11.88 3.64
CA MET A 153 9.34 -12.30 2.27
C MET A 153 9.06 -13.79 2.05
N ARG A 154 9.31 -14.66 3.04
CA ARG A 154 8.85 -16.06 2.99
C ARG A 154 7.33 -16.16 2.90
N GLN A 155 6.62 -15.41 3.75
CA GLN A 155 5.16 -15.39 3.69
C GLN A 155 4.65 -14.93 2.32
N PHE A 156 5.29 -13.92 1.72
CA PHE A 156 4.96 -13.47 0.37
C PHE A 156 5.20 -14.57 -0.67
N ASP A 157 6.33 -15.26 -0.62
CA ASP A 157 6.66 -16.36 -1.55
C ASP A 157 5.72 -17.56 -1.37
N ASP A 158 5.38 -17.93 -0.15
CA ASP A 158 4.48 -19.04 0.16
C ASP A 158 3.04 -18.77 -0.33
N VAL A 159 2.55 -17.53 -0.18
CA VAL A 159 1.17 -17.16 -0.49
C VAL A 159 1.00 -16.73 -1.95
N VAL A 160 1.87 -15.85 -2.44
CA VAL A 160 1.78 -15.27 -3.79
C VAL A 160 2.78 -15.94 -4.73
N GLY A 161 4.04 -16.04 -4.29
CA GLY A 161 5.17 -16.50 -5.07
C GLY A 161 6.01 -15.34 -5.61
N VAL A 162 7.30 -15.35 -5.30
CA VAL A 162 8.29 -14.33 -5.70
C VAL A 162 8.37 -14.17 -7.23
N ARG A 163 8.01 -15.22 -7.97
CA ARG A 163 7.89 -15.19 -9.44
C ARG A 163 6.90 -14.17 -9.99
N TYR A 164 5.96 -13.68 -9.16
CA TYR A 164 5.02 -12.62 -9.55
C TYR A 164 5.50 -11.23 -9.16
N LEU A 165 6.57 -11.09 -8.37
CA LEU A 165 7.13 -9.79 -8.05
C LEU A 165 7.67 -9.13 -9.33
N ARG A 166 7.25 -7.88 -9.58
CA ARG A 166 7.64 -7.11 -10.77
C ARG A 166 8.22 -5.75 -10.44
N ALA A 167 7.96 -5.22 -9.25
CA ALA A 167 8.41 -3.90 -8.85
C ALA A 167 8.39 -3.75 -7.33
N LEU A 168 9.05 -2.70 -6.83
CA LEU A 168 8.92 -2.23 -5.46
C LEU A 168 8.67 -0.72 -5.45
N HIS A 169 7.81 -0.28 -4.55
CA HIS A 169 7.77 1.11 -4.11
C HIS A 169 8.48 1.21 -2.77
N LEU A 170 9.50 2.07 -2.70
CA LEU A 170 10.31 2.27 -1.50
C LEU A 170 9.85 3.51 -0.77
N ASN A 171 8.97 3.27 0.19
CA ASN A 171 8.35 4.31 1.00
C ASN A 171 8.57 3.98 2.47
N ASP A 172 9.17 4.90 3.22
CA ASP A 172 9.16 4.80 4.69
C ASP A 172 7.74 5.12 5.17
N SER A 173 7.41 4.78 6.42
CA SER A 173 6.06 5.03 6.96
C SER A 173 6.09 6.08 8.05
N LYS A 174 5.30 7.14 7.90
CA LYS A 174 5.09 8.13 8.96
C LYS A 174 4.28 7.56 10.12
N ALA A 175 3.54 6.47 9.91
CA ALA A 175 2.68 5.85 10.90
C ALA A 175 3.28 4.52 11.42
N PRO A 176 2.90 4.07 12.63
CA PRO A 176 3.42 2.83 13.19
C PRO A 176 2.95 1.58 12.43
N LEU A 177 3.60 0.44 12.70
CA LEU A 177 3.26 -0.89 12.17
C LEU A 177 1.78 -1.19 12.41
N ALA A 178 1.12 -1.78 11.42
CA ALA A 178 -0.30 -2.16 11.48
C ALA A 178 -1.26 -0.97 11.75
N SER A 179 -0.84 0.27 11.47
CA SER A 179 -1.70 1.45 11.64
C SER A 179 -2.84 1.54 10.61
N HIS A 180 -2.76 0.78 9.52
CA HIS A 180 -3.65 0.86 8.37
C HIS A 180 -3.75 2.26 7.74
N ARG A 181 -2.65 3.02 7.82
CA ARG A 181 -2.54 4.36 7.25
C ARG A 181 -1.47 4.37 6.15
N ASP A 182 -1.91 4.69 4.95
CA ASP A 182 -1.04 5.08 3.85
C ASP A 182 -0.54 6.51 4.11
N LEU A 183 0.66 6.64 4.67
CA LEU A 183 1.33 7.91 4.94
C LEU A 183 2.84 7.74 4.75
N HIS A 184 3.31 8.08 3.56
CA HIS A 184 4.72 7.92 3.18
C HIS A 184 5.62 8.91 3.91
N ALA A 185 6.80 8.44 4.34
CA ALA A 185 7.90 9.21 4.89
C ALA A 185 9.11 9.13 3.97
N ASN A 186 10.02 10.09 4.10
CA ASN A 186 11.35 10.01 3.51
C ASN A 186 12.17 8.87 4.13
N ILE A 187 13.07 8.30 3.35
CA ILE A 187 13.86 7.11 3.70
C ILE A 187 14.62 7.33 5.02
N GLY A 188 14.40 6.44 5.98
CA GLY A 188 15.05 6.45 7.29
C GLY A 188 14.44 7.43 8.30
N THR A 189 13.43 8.20 7.91
CA THR A 189 12.77 9.18 8.80
C THR A 189 11.49 8.63 9.43
N GLY A 190 10.93 7.55 8.90
CA GLY A 190 9.69 6.97 9.41
C GLY A 190 9.93 5.83 10.39
N PHE A 191 8.86 5.07 10.63
CA PHE A 191 8.83 3.92 11.54
C PHE A 191 9.45 2.66 10.94
N LEU A 192 9.64 2.58 9.61
CA LEU A 192 10.43 1.50 9.01
C LEU A 192 11.91 1.72 9.29
N GLY A 193 12.37 2.97 9.14
CA GLY A 193 13.76 3.34 9.41
C GLY A 193 14.75 2.80 8.38
N LEU A 194 16.02 3.19 8.53
CA LEU A 194 17.04 2.99 7.49
C LEU A 194 17.39 1.51 7.28
N ARG A 195 17.42 0.72 8.36
CA ARG A 195 17.71 -0.72 8.31
C ARG A 195 16.74 -1.51 7.44
N ALA A 196 15.46 -1.12 7.36
CA ALA A 196 14.49 -1.79 6.49
C ALA A 196 14.90 -1.71 5.01
N PHE A 197 15.38 -0.55 4.57
CA PHE A 197 15.84 -0.34 3.21
C PHE A 197 17.19 -1.00 2.94
N HIS A 198 18.06 -1.07 3.95
CA HIS A 198 19.29 -1.87 3.85
C HIS A 198 18.97 -3.36 3.61
N ASN A 199 18.03 -3.95 4.36
CA ASN A 199 17.61 -5.34 4.16
C ASN A 199 17.12 -5.57 2.72
N LEU A 200 16.27 -4.65 2.23
CA LEU A 200 15.68 -4.73 0.89
C LEU A 200 16.74 -4.62 -0.21
N LEU A 201 17.60 -3.60 -0.16
CA LEU A 201 18.56 -3.33 -1.24
C LEU A 201 19.67 -4.38 -1.36
N ASN A 202 19.93 -5.12 -0.29
CA ASN A 202 20.92 -6.20 -0.27
C ASN A 202 20.29 -7.58 -0.52
N ASP A 203 19.02 -7.64 -0.91
CA ASP A 203 18.32 -8.87 -1.22
C ASP A 203 18.41 -9.23 -2.71
N PRO A 204 19.01 -10.37 -3.08
CA PRO A 204 19.14 -10.77 -4.48
C PRO A 204 17.81 -11.04 -5.18
N ARG A 205 16.70 -11.26 -4.45
CA ARG A 205 15.36 -11.46 -5.02
C ARG A 205 14.88 -10.26 -5.83
N PHE A 206 15.40 -9.06 -5.55
CA PHE A 206 14.94 -7.81 -6.17
C PHE A 206 15.85 -7.27 -7.27
N HIS A 207 16.97 -7.94 -7.55
CA HIS A 207 17.91 -7.51 -8.57
C HIS A 207 17.25 -7.40 -9.95
N GLY A 208 17.42 -6.25 -10.60
CA GLY A 208 16.86 -5.98 -11.93
C GLY A 208 15.39 -5.58 -11.94
N LEU A 209 14.73 -5.49 -10.78
CA LEU A 209 13.38 -4.95 -10.68
C LEU A 209 13.39 -3.42 -10.58
N PRO A 210 12.40 -2.72 -11.16
CA PRO A 210 12.21 -1.30 -10.91
C PRO A 210 11.88 -1.06 -9.42
N MET A 211 12.57 -0.06 -8.87
CA MET A 211 12.50 0.39 -7.50
C MET A 211 12.14 1.88 -7.52
N VAL A 212 10.92 2.24 -7.13
CA VAL A 212 10.36 3.58 -7.31
C VAL A 212 10.18 4.26 -5.96
N LEU A 213 10.60 5.52 -5.84
CA LEU A 213 10.32 6.37 -4.68
C LEU A 213 9.01 7.13 -4.89
N GLU A 214 8.13 7.09 -3.89
CA GLU A 214 6.93 7.93 -3.81
C GLU A 214 6.93 8.73 -2.50
N THR A 215 8.14 9.01 -2.01
CA THR A 215 8.39 9.75 -0.78
C THR A 215 8.01 11.22 -0.95
N PRO A 216 7.65 11.92 0.14
CA PRO A 216 7.30 13.33 0.06
C PRO A 216 8.47 14.21 -0.42
N ILE A 217 8.15 15.27 -1.15
CA ILE A 217 9.13 16.23 -1.69
C ILE A 217 9.05 17.60 -0.99
N GLU A 218 8.33 17.71 0.12
CA GLU A 218 8.31 18.97 0.87
C GLU A 218 9.63 19.19 1.57
N VAL A 219 10.22 20.37 1.39
CA VAL A 219 11.49 20.73 1.99
C VAL A 219 11.27 21.00 3.47
N ARG A 220 12.05 20.32 4.30
CA ARG A 220 12.00 20.42 5.76
C ARG A 220 13.30 20.98 6.32
N ASP A 221 13.21 21.71 7.43
CA ASP A 221 14.38 22.14 8.20
C ASP A 221 15.02 20.99 8.99
N ALA A 222 16.03 21.30 9.80
CA ALA A 222 16.74 20.30 10.61
C ALA A 222 15.86 19.60 11.65
N ASP A 223 14.77 20.25 12.07
CA ASP A 223 13.82 19.76 13.08
C ASP A 223 12.59 19.08 12.43
N GLY A 224 12.57 18.95 11.10
CA GLY A 224 11.51 18.28 10.34
C GLY A 224 10.31 19.17 10.01
N THR A 225 10.41 20.49 10.25
CA THR A 225 9.33 21.45 9.97
C THR A 225 9.30 21.79 8.49
N ALA A 226 8.12 21.71 7.86
CA ALA A 226 7.95 22.07 6.46
C ALA A 226 8.22 23.56 6.24
N LEU A 227 9.13 23.86 5.33
CA LEU A 227 9.45 25.22 4.92
C LEU A 227 8.41 25.71 3.92
N LYS A 228 8.04 26.99 4.03
CA LYS A 228 7.04 27.60 3.15
C LYS A 228 7.69 28.42 2.04
N ASP A 229 7.05 28.46 0.89
CA ASP A 229 7.36 29.37 -0.21
C ASP A 229 6.83 30.79 0.07
N ASP A 230 7.11 31.72 -0.85
CA ASP A 230 6.66 33.12 -0.74
C ASP A 230 5.13 33.27 -0.73
N LYS A 231 4.38 32.22 -1.07
CA LYS A 231 2.91 32.17 -1.08
C LYS A 231 2.35 31.44 0.15
N GLY A 232 3.20 31.03 1.09
CA GLY A 232 2.82 30.33 2.31
C GLY A 232 2.49 28.84 2.11
N LYS A 233 2.74 28.27 0.92
CA LYS A 233 2.59 26.84 0.64
C LYS A 233 3.86 26.09 1.04
N GLU A 234 3.75 24.80 1.35
CA GLU A 234 4.94 23.97 1.58
C GLU A 234 5.81 23.97 0.32
N ARG A 235 7.09 24.28 0.49
CA ARG A 235 8.05 24.34 -0.60
C ARG A 235 8.38 22.92 -1.02
N GLU A 236 8.31 22.63 -2.31
CA GLU A 236 8.64 21.31 -2.86
C GLU A 236 10.00 21.32 -3.59
N ASP A 237 10.74 20.21 -3.50
CA ASP A 237 12.01 20.00 -4.22
C ASP A 237 12.17 18.55 -4.67
N LYS A 238 12.13 18.32 -5.99
CA LYS A 238 12.36 16.99 -6.59
C LYS A 238 13.79 16.49 -6.42
N GLY A 239 14.74 17.37 -6.07
CA GLY A 239 16.10 17.01 -5.70
C GLY A 239 16.17 16.10 -4.46
N ILE A 240 15.12 16.06 -3.63
CA ILE A 240 15.00 15.14 -2.50
C ILE A 240 15.07 13.69 -2.98
N TRP A 241 14.33 13.32 -4.04
CA TRP A 241 14.38 11.96 -4.60
C TRP A 241 15.77 11.61 -5.11
N ALA A 242 16.47 12.55 -5.77
CA ALA A 242 17.83 12.31 -6.24
C ALA A 242 18.81 12.07 -5.07
N ALA A 243 18.65 12.80 -3.97
CA ALA A 243 19.44 12.60 -2.76
C ALA A 243 19.13 11.25 -2.08
N GLU A 244 17.86 10.85 -2.04
CA GLU A 244 17.44 9.55 -1.49
C GLU A 244 17.93 8.38 -2.34
N ILE A 245 17.84 8.45 -3.67
CA ILE A 245 18.40 7.43 -4.57
C ILE A 245 19.89 7.25 -4.30
N LYS A 246 20.65 8.35 -4.25
CA LYS A 246 22.10 8.28 -3.97
C LYS A 246 22.41 7.71 -2.59
N MET A 247 21.59 8.00 -1.60
CA MET A 247 21.72 7.41 -0.27
C MET A 247 21.43 5.91 -0.29
N LEU A 248 20.36 5.48 -0.95
CA LEU A 248 20.00 4.07 -1.12
C LEU A 248 21.10 3.29 -1.85
N GLU A 249 21.64 3.83 -2.96
CA GLU A 249 22.78 3.23 -3.66
C GLU A 249 23.99 3.00 -2.73
N GLY A 250 24.23 3.93 -1.80
CA GLY A 250 25.31 3.82 -0.80
C GLY A 250 25.06 2.78 0.30
N LEU A 251 23.85 2.25 0.46
CA LEU A 251 23.53 1.20 1.44
C LEU A 251 23.93 -0.19 0.96
N VAL A 252 24.13 -0.39 -0.35
CA VAL A 252 24.48 -1.69 -0.93
C VAL A 252 25.87 -2.11 -0.43
N GLY A 253 25.92 -3.27 0.24
CA GLY A 253 27.13 -3.81 0.85
C GLY A 253 27.63 -3.05 2.08
N MET A 254 26.91 -2.03 2.56
CA MET A 254 27.32 -1.25 3.73
C MET A 254 27.20 -2.09 5.01
N ASP A 255 28.20 -2.00 5.89
CA ASP A 255 28.12 -2.58 7.23
C ASP A 255 27.21 -1.72 8.12
N VAL A 256 26.12 -2.33 8.61
CA VAL A 256 25.10 -1.67 9.44
C VAL A 256 25.60 -1.30 10.84
N GLU A 257 26.72 -1.88 11.27
CA GLU A 257 27.36 -1.55 12.55
C GLU A 257 28.51 -0.56 12.38
N SER A 258 28.81 -0.13 11.15
CA SER A 258 29.82 0.90 10.89
C SER A 258 29.39 2.26 11.46
N ALA A 259 30.37 3.05 11.90
CA ALA A 259 30.11 4.39 12.44
C ALA A 259 29.33 5.29 11.45
N SER A 260 29.62 5.17 10.15
CA SER A 260 28.94 5.95 9.10
C SER A 260 27.47 5.56 8.96
N PHE A 261 27.14 4.27 8.99
CA PHE A 261 25.75 3.82 8.93
C PHE A 261 24.99 4.28 10.17
N VAL A 262 25.56 4.06 11.36
CA VAL A 262 24.94 4.44 12.65
C VAL A 262 24.70 5.94 12.75
N GLU A 263 25.66 6.77 12.29
CA GLU A 263 25.48 8.23 12.25
C GLU A 263 24.34 8.63 11.30
N MET A 264 24.28 8.03 10.11
CA MET A 264 23.24 8.30 9.13
C MET A 264 21.86 7.89 9.64
N GLU A 265 21.74 6.68 10.19
CA GLU A 265 20.52 6.15 10.81
C GLU A 265 20.03 7.08 11.93
N THR A 266 20.92 7.44 12.86
CA THR A 266 20.59 8.32 13.99
C THR A 266 20.11 9.69 13.51
N ARG A 267 20.82 10.28 12.52
CA ARG A 267 20.48 11.58 11.96
C ARG A 267 19.11 11.58 11.29
N LEU A 268 18.80 10.55 10.48
CA LEU A 268 17.50 10.44 9.79
C LEU A 268 16.37 10.15 10.78
N ALA A 269 16.61 9.26 11.75
CA ALA A 269 15.65 8.95 12.80
C ALA A 269 15.29 10.20 13.61
N ARG A 270 16.26 11.06 13.94
CA ARG A 270 16.01 12.33 14.62
C ARG A 270 15.17 13.29 13.79
N LYS A 271 15.46 13.43 12.49
CA LYS A 271 14.69 14.32 11.59
C LYS A 271 13.19 13.99 11.54
N GLY A 272 12.83 12.72 11.60
CA GLY A 272 11.42 12.30 11.57
C GLY A 272 10.76 12.16 12.94
N GLU A 273 11.49 12.36 14.05
CA GLU A 273 11.01 12.06 15.40
C GLU A 273 9.72 12.82 15.76
N SER A 274 9.67 14.12 15.45
CA SER A 274 8.50 14.96 15.73
C SER A 274 7.24 14.47 15.01
N GLU A 275 7.37 14.09 13.74
CA GLU A 275 6.25 13.59 12.94
C GLU A 275 5.79 12.20 13.41
N ARG A 276 6.74 11.30 13.71
CA ARG A 276 6.44 9.98 14.26
C ARG A 276 5.70 10.08 15.59
N ARG A 277 6.18 10.93 16.51
CA ARG A 277 5.51 11.17 17.81
C ARG A 277 4.09 11.68 17.61
N ARG A 278 3.89 12.68 16.75
CA ARG A 278 2.56 13.22 16.45
C ARG A 278 1.61 12.16 15.92
N LEU A 279 2.07 11.30 15.02
CA LEU A 279 1.24 10.27 14.40
C LEU A 279 0.97 9.09 15.31
N GLN A 280 1.95 8.70 16.14
CA GLN A 280 1.77 7.72 17.21
C GLN A 280 0.62 8.12 18.14
N GLU A 281 0.65 9.35 18.66
CA GLU A 281 -0.42 9.88 19.52
C GLU A 281 -1.79 9.91 18.81
N GLN A 282 -1.82 10.19 17.50
CA GLN A 282 -3.09 10.14 16.73
C GLN A 282 -3.63 8.72 16.60
N VAL A 283 -2.77 7.72 16.41
CA VAL A 283 -3.16 6.32 16.32
C VAL A 283 -3.68 5.83 17.66
N GLU A 284 -2.95 6.08 18.75
CA GLU A 284 -3.34 5.72 20.11
C GLU A 284 -4.69 6.30 20.50
N ARG A 285 -4.91 7.61 20.25
CA ARG A 285 -6.21 8.25 20.50
C ARG A 285 -7.36 7.59 19.74
N ARG A 286 -7.13 7.19 18.48
CA ARG A 286 -8.15 6.51 17.66
C ARG A 286 -8.42 5.09 18.15
N GLU A 287 -7.40 4.39 18.60
CA GLU A 287 -7.55 3.04 19.18
C GLU A 287 -8.35 3.09 20.48
N GLU A 288 -8.03 4.02 21.38
CA GLU A 288 -8.81 4.26 22.59
C GLU A 288 -10.28 4.58 22.28
N GLU A 289 -10.53 5.45 21.30
CA GLU A 289 -11.90 5.77 20.87
C GLU A 289 -12.64 4.54 20.32
N ARG A 290 -11.96 3.70 19.52
CA ARG A 290 -12.53 2.45 18.98
C ARG A 290 -12.85 1.47 20.11
N GLU A 291 -11.96 1.32 21.08
CA GLU A 291 -12.14 0.45 22.23
C GLU A 291 -13.30 0.94 23.12
N ARG A 292 -13.38 2.24 23.41
CA ARG A 292 -14.51 2.85 24.13
C ARG A 292 -15.84 2.60 23.41
N LYS A 293 -15.89 2.79 22.09
CA LYS A 293 -17.10 2.50 21.27
C LYS A 293 -17.47 1.01 21.31
N ARG A 294 -16.49 0.11 21.27
CA ARG A 294 -16.71 -1.35 21.35
C ARG A 294 -17.28 -1.73 22.72
N LYS A 295 -16.66 -1.29 23.82
CA LYS A 295 -17.15 -1.52 25.20
C LYS A 295 -18.55 -0.92 25.40
N GLY A 296 -18.83 0.26 24.84
CA GLY A 296 -20.15 0.88 24.88
C GLY A 296 -21.23 0.07 24.13
N LYS A 297 -20.91 -0.50 22.96
CA LYS A 297 -21.82 -1.39 22.21
C LYS A 297 -22.07 -2.71 22.96
N GLU A 298 -21.03 -3.30 23.54
CA GLU A 298 -21.14 -4.51 24.36
C GLU A 298 -21.99 -4.28 25.62
N GLY A 299 -21.81 -3.14 26.30
CA GLY A 299 -22.63 -2.73 27.45
C GLY A 299 -24.09 -2.52 27.09
N ARG A 300 -24.39 -1.85 25.97
CA ARG A 300 -25.76 -1.69 25.45
C ARG A 300 -26.38 -3.03 25.02
N GLY A 301 -25.59 -3.94 24.45
CA GLY A 301 -26.02 -5.30 24.11
C GLY A 301 -26.44 -6.10 25.34
N LYS A 302 -25.62 -6.06 26.40
CA LYS A 302 -25.93 -6.69 27.71
C LYS A 302 -27.16 -6.07 28.38
N ALA A 303 -27.32 -4.75 28.31
CA ALA A 303 -28.50 -4.06 28.85
C ALA A 303 -29.80 -4.42 28.10
N LYS A 304 -29.77 -4.49 26.76
CA LYS A 304 -30.91 -4.96 25.95
C LYS A 304 -31.27 -6.43 26.21
N ALA A 305 -30.27 -7.28 26.43
CA ALA A 305 -30.50 -8.69 26.78
C ALA A 305 -31.16 -8.83 28.17
N ARG A 306 -30.73 -8.03 29.16
CA ARG A 306 -31.35 -7.98 30.49
C ARG A 306 -32.76 -7.38 30.48
N GLY A 307 -33.00 -6.37 29.65
CA GLY A 307 -34.34 -5.79 29.44
C GLY A 307 -35.33 -6.84 28.90
N LYS A 308 -34.95 -7.55 27.83
CA LYS A 308 -35.78 -8.63 27.27
C LYS A 308 -36.06 -9.77 28.27
N GLN A 309 -35.10 -10.11 29.13
CA GLN A 309 -35.31 -11.11 30.19
C GLN A 309 -36.27 -10.63 31.28
N LYS A 310 -36.29 -9.33 31.59
CA LYS A 310 -37.27 -8.74 32.51
C LYS A 310 -38.67 -8.66 31.89
N ASP A 311 -38.76 -8.20 30.64
CA ASP A 311 -40.04 -8.09 29.93
C ASP A 311 -40.71 -9.47 29.78
N MET A 312 -39.95 -10.54 29.51
CA MET A 312 -40.48 -11.92 29.46
C MET A 312 -40.91 -12.45 30.84
N ALA A 313 -40.26 -12.03 31.92
CA ALA A 313 -40.63 -12.44 33.27
C ALA A 313 -41.87 -11.69 33.81
N GLU A 314 -42.10 -10.46 33.35
CA GLU A 314 -43.31 -9.70 33.69
C GLU A 314 -44.55 -10.21 32.93
N THR A 315 -44.42 -10.58 31.64
CA THR A 315 -45.52 -11.19 30.88
C THR A 315 -45.98 -12.55 31.41
N ASP A 316 -45.06 -13.38 31.92
CA ASP A 316 -45.42 -14.67 32.53
C ASP A 316 -46.14 -14.50 33.89
N SER A 317 -46.05 -13.32 34.52
CA SER A 317 -46.70 -13.04 35.80
C SER A 317 -48.09 -12.41 35.68
N GLU A 318 -48.44 -11.82 34.53
CA GLU A 318 -49.78 -11.26 34.27
C GLU A 318 -50.77 -12.29 33.71
N GLU A 319 -50.31 -13.38 33.06
CA GLU A 319 -51.19 -14.47 32.60
C GLU A 319 -51.66 -15.42 33.73
N LEU A 320 -51.14 -15.29 34.95
CA LEU A 320 -51.52 -16.12 36.10
C LEU A 320 -52.66 -15.55 36.96
N PHE A 321 -53.25 -14.40 36.58
CA PHE A 321 -54.31 -13.74 37.37
C PHE A 321 -55.63 -13.46 36.61
N SER A 322 -55.87 -14.02 35.42
CA SER A 322 -57.11 -13.76 34.66
C SER A 322 -58.12 -14.92 34.59
N ASP A 323 -57.94 -16.01 35.32
CA ASP A 323 -58.98 -17.05 35.48
C ASP A 323 -59.43 -17.10 36.96
N GLY A 324 -60.49 -16.34 37.26
CA GLY A 324 -61.19 -16.31 38.54
C GLY A 324 -62.58 -15.73 38.38
#